data_AF-D2VAR5-F1
#
_entry.id   AF-D2VAR5-F1
#
_cell.length_a   1.000
_cell.length_b   1.000
_cell.length_c   1.000
_cell.angle_alpha   90.00
_cell.angle_beta   90.00
_cell.angle_gamma   90.00
#
_symmetry.space_group_name_H-M   'P 1'
#
loop_
_entity.id
_entity.type
_entity.pdbx_description
1 polymer ?
#
loop_
_entity_poly.entity_id
_entity_poly.type
_entity_poly.pdbx_seq_one_letter_code
_entity_poly.pdbx_strand_id
1 'polypeptide(L)'
;MKRLFSIATVPSSFRKNNVVASLVAVESQQVRFVRSVANTDVIIKKDFKFLVEGEVVKVKAGYMRNFLYPNKIAIYATESNLKELNDSLSPEMKIAIQEKKRLLLKQKEQDKSLVRASEDEEGEQEEGEEIIEEEEVSEQTEETPKEK
;
A
#
# COMPACT_ATOMS: atom_id res chain seq x y z
N MET A 1 4.22 64.72 11.72
CA MET A 1 4.46 64.86 10.26
C MET A 1 3.80 63.68 9.56
N LYS A 2 2.68 63.90 8.85
CA LYS A 2 1.90 62.87 8.14
C LYS A 2 2.22 62.99 6.65
N ARG A 3 2.75 61.95 6.01
CA ARG A 3 2.97 61.90 4.56
C ARG A 3 1.67 61.46 3.89
N LEU A 4 1.08 62.36 3.12
CA LEU A 4 -0.05 62.10 2.23
C LEU A 4 0.47 61.37 1.00
N PHE A 5 0.02 60.14 0.75
CA PHE A 5 0.25 59.45 -0.51
C PHE A 5 -0.87 59.82 -1.48
N SER A 6 -0.48 60.41 -2.61
CA SER A 6 -1.31 60.82 -3.73
C SER A 6 -1.96 59.61 -4.40
N ILE A 7 -3.30 59.59 -4.46
CA ILE A 7 -4.08 58.63 -5.24
C ILE A 7 -3.85 58.94 -6.72
N ALA A 8 -3.14 58.07 -7.43
CA ALA A 8 -3.01 58.15 -8.88
C ALA A 8 -4.32 57.67 -9.52
N THR A 9 -4.98 58.59 -10.21
CA THR A 9 -6.18 58.41 -11.03
C THR A 9 -5.96 57.34 -12.11
N VAL A 10 -6.70 56.24 -12.05
CA VAL A 10 -6.74 55.24 -13.14
C VAL A 10 -7.53 55.84 -14.31
N PRO A 11 -6.98 55.91 -15.54
CA PRO A 11 -7.72 56.43 -16.67
C PRO A 11 -8.87 55.50 -17.07
N SER A 12 -10.06 56.10 -17.08
CA SER A 12 -11.33 55.56 -17.57
C SER A 12 -11.32 55.50 -19.10
N SER A 13 -10.86 54.38 -19.67
CA SER A 13 -11.19 54.01 -21.05
C SER A 13 -10.57 52.66 -21.42
N PHE A 14 -11.27 51.56 -21.16
CA PHE A 14 -11.26 50.47 -22.14
C PHE A 14 -12.60 49.71 -22.07
N ARG A 15 -13.29 49.76 -23.20
CA ARG A 15 -14.71 49.49 -23.38
C ARG A 15 -15.06 48.03 -23.14
N LYS A 16 -16.28 47.81 -22.65
CA LYS A 16 -16.96 46.51 -22.69
C LYS A 16 -17.39 46.16 -24.13
N ASN A 17 -17.45 44.85 -24.37
CA ASN A 17 -18.24 44.08 -25.36
C ASN A 17 -17.56 43.63 -26.65
N ASN A 18 -17.35 42.31 -26.74
CA ASN A 18 -17.85 41.38 -27.77
C ASN A 18 -17.46 39.95 -27.30
N VAL A 19 -18.39 39.14 -26.79
CA VAL A 19 -19.20 38.14 -27.52
C VAL A 19 -18.33 37.20 -28.37
N VAL A 20 -18.47 35.90 -28.07
CA VAL A 20 -17.93 34.68 -28.72
C VAL A 20 -16.42 34.43 -28.69
N ALA A 21 -15.98 33.74 -27.63
CA ALA A 21 -14.91 32.75 -27.72
C ALA A 21 -15.45 31.40 -27.20
N SER A 22 -16.37 30.84 -27.97
CA SER A 22 -16.73 29.43 -27.95
C SER A 22 -15.61 28.62 -28.60
N LEU A 23 -15.40 27.39 -28.10
CA LEU A 23 -14.51 26.35 -28.64
C LEU A 23 -13.01 26.68 -28.64
N VAL A 24 -12.29 26.21 -27.62
CA VAL A 24 -11.37 25.07 -27.78
C VAL A 24 -11.35 24.32 -26.45
N ALA A 25 -11.96 23.14 -26.44
CA ALA A 25 -11.60 22.11 -25.49
C ALA A 25 -10.13 21.76 -25.72
N VAL A 26 -9.23 22.32 -24.92
CA VAL A 26 -7.97 21.62 -24.66
C VAL A 26 -8.23 20.87 -23.37
N GLU A 27 -8.82 19.70 -23.57
CA GLU A 27 -8.80 18.61 -22.63
C GLU A 27 -7.33 18.30 -22.33
N SER A 28 -6.76 19.05 -21.39
CA SER A 28 -5.44 18.76 -20.87
C SER A 28 -5.58 17.51 -20.01
N GLN A 29 -5.61 16.35 -20.66
CA GLN A 29 -5.20 15.10 -20.06
C GLN A 29 -3.74 15.27 -19.65
N GLN A 30 -3.52 15.92 -18.51
CA GLN A 30 -2.29 15.74 -17.77
C GLN A 30 -2.34 14.30 -17.30
N VAL A 31 -1.82 13.40 -18.15
CA VAL A 31 -1.52 12.03 -17.75
C VAL A 31 -0.57 12.16 -16.57
N ARG A 32 -1.09 11.98 -15.36
CA ARG A 32 -0.27 11.96 -14.15
C ARG A 32 0.72 10.83 -14.35
N PHE A 33 1.97 11.18 -14.61
CA PHE A 33 3.05 10.20 -14.63
C PHE A 33 3.21 9.71 -13.20
N VAL A 34 2.48 8.64 -12.85
CA VAL A 34 2.64 7.96 -11.58
C VAL A 34 4.03 7.37 -11.57
N ARG A 35 4.96 8.05 -10.88
CA ARG A 35 6.29 7.50 -10.64
C ARG A 35 6.11 6.13 -9.99
N SER A 36 6.80 5.12 -10.52
CA SER A 36 6.85 3.81 -9.88
C SER A 36 7.40 3.98 -8.46
N VAL A 37 6.62 3.55 -7.48
CA VAL A 37 6.99 3.69 -6.07
C VAL A 37 7.81 2.47 -5.67
N ALA A 38 9.02 2.70 -5.17
CA ALA A 38 9.87 1.64 -4.64
C ALA A 38 9.21 0.94 -3.43
N ASN A 39 9.50 -0.34 -3.26
CA ASN A 39 9.13 -1.10 -2.06
C ASN A 39 10.32 -1.11 -1.08
N THR A 40 10.05 -1.32 0.20
CA THR A 40 11.05 -1.34 1.28
C THR A 40 10.62 -2.31 2.37
N ASP A 41 11.58 -3.01 2.96
CA ASP A 41 11.34 -3.95 4.05
C ASP A 41 11.33 -3.22 5.40
N VAL A 42 10.34 -3.54 6.23
CA VAL A 42 10.10 -2.88 7.51
C VAL A 42 9.76 -3.88 8.59
N ILE A 43 10.14 -3.57 9.83
CA ILE A 43 9.79 -4.33 11.03
C ILE A 43 8.61 -3.65 11.70
N ILE A 44 7.54 -4.40 11.96
CA ILE A 44 6.35 -3.90 12.63
C ILE A 44 6.57 -3.93 14.15
N LYS A 45 6.38 -2.79 14.82
CA LYS A 45 6.48 -2.66 16.29
C LYS A 45 5.15 -2.66 17.01
N LYS A 46 4.05 -2.45 16.28
CA LYS A 46 2.72 -2.36 16.87
C LYS A 46 1.71 -2.97 15.91
N ASP A 47 0.83 -3.80 16.46
CA ASP A 47 -0.31 -4.38 15.72
C ASP A 47 -1.15 -3.26 15.08
N PHE A 48 -1.39 -3.37 13.77
CA PHE A 48 -2.23 -2.42 13.02
C PHE A 48 -2.89 -3.05 11.80
N LYS A 49 -4.23 -3.11 11.80
CA LYS A 49 -5.05 -3.74 10.75
C LYS A 49 -4.60 -5.18 10.47
N PHE A 50 -3.85 -5.39 9.39
CA PHE A 50 -3.35 -6.70 8.94
C PHE A 50 -1.86 -6.89 9.22
N LEU A 51 -1.22 -5.95 9.92
CA LEU A 51 0.19 -5.98 10.29
C LEU A 51 0.31 -6.47 11.74
N VAL A 52 1.11 -7.51 11.94
CA VAL A 52 1.37 -8.10 13.26
C VAL A 52 2.75 -7.64 13.75
N GLU A 53 2.83 -7.28 15.03
CA GLU A 53 4.07 -6.93 15.72
C GLU A 53 5.10 -8.06 15.64
N GLY A 54 6.37 -7.68 15.44
CA GLY A 54 7.49 -8.60 15.33
C GLY A 54 7.66 -9.23 13.93
N GLU A 55 6.79 -8.90 12.99
CA GLU A 55 6.90 -9.36 11.60
C GLU A 55 7.75 -8.41 10.74
N VAL A 56 8.49 -8.99 9.79
CA VAL A 56 9.16 -8.27 8.70
C VAL A 56 8.25 -8.28 7.47
N VAL A 57 7.82 -7.12 7.00
CA VAL A 57 6.87 -6.97 5.89
C VAL A 57 7.44 -6.05 4.81
N LYS A 58 7.25 -6.41 3.55
CA LYS A 58 7.58 -5.55 2.40
C LYS A 58 6.43 -4.59 2.12
N VAL A 59 6.70 -3.29 2.26
CA VAL A 59 5.70 -2.22 2.07
C VAL A 59 6.13 -1.22 1.01
N LYS A 60 5.19 -0.45 0.48
CA LYS A 60 5.53 0.70 -0.39
C LYS A 60 6.29 1.76 0.41
N ALA A 61 7.37 2.30 -0.15
CA ALA A 61 8.21 3.31 0.51
C ALA A 61 7.41 4.56 0.91
N GLY A 62 6.42 4.95 0.11
CA GLY A 62 5.51 6.06 0.44
C GLY A 62 4.65 5.78 1.69
N TYR A 63 4.17 4.55 1.86
CA TYR A 63 3.40 4.15 3.03
C TYR A 63 4.26 4.14 4.30
N MET A 64 5.51 3.66 4.18
CA MET A 64 6.46 3.73 5.28
C MET A 64 6.76 5.17 5.71
N ARG A 65 7.14 6.04 4.77
CA ARG A 65 7.53 7.43 5.08
C ARG A 65 6.38 8.29 5.59
N ASN A 66 5.20 8.15 5.01
CA ASN A 66 4.09 9.08 5.28
C ASN A 66 3.22 8.62 6.46
N PHE A 67 3.17 7.31 6.76
CA PHE A 67 2.21 6.76 7.71
C PHE A 67 2.87 5.91 8.80
N LEU A 68 3.60 4.85 8.44
CA LEU A 68 4.09 3.90 9.45
C LEU A 68 5.19 4.50 10.34
N TYR A 69 6.11 5.24 9.74
CA TYR A 69 7.25 5.82 10.46
C TYR A 69 6.84 6.98 11.39
N PRO A 70 6.07 8.00 10.96
CA PRO A 70 5.66 9.09 11.85
C PRO A 70 4.80 8.62 13.02
N ASN A 71 3.98 7.58 12.81
CA ASN A 71 3.12 6.99 13.85
C ASN A 71 3.83 5.95 14.72
N LYS A 72 5.14 5.71 14.51
CA LYS A 72 5.94 4.73 15.27
C LYS A 72 5.38 3.29 15.21
N ILE A 73 4.69 2.95 14.11
CA ILE A 73 4.11 1.63 13.90
C ILE A 73 5.18 0.66 13.38
N ALA A 74 6.12 1.15 12.58
CA ALA A 74 7.19 0.35 12.00
C ALA A 74 8.54 1.07 12.01
N ILE A 75 9.62 0.29 11.93
CA ILE A 75 11.00 0.76 11.75
C ILE A 75 11.58 0.10 10.50
N TYR A 76 12.57 0.75 9.86
CA TYR A 76 13.31 0.15 8.75
C TYR A 76 14.01 -1.16 9.16
N ALA A 77 13.93 -2.17 8.29
CA ALA A 77 14.63 -3.44 8.48
C ALA A 77 16.13 -3.31 8.16
N THR A 78 16.87 -2.57 8.99
CA THR A 78 18.34 -2.51 8.92
C THR A 78 18.93 -3.75 9.58
N GLU A 79 20.19 -4.07 9.26
CA GLU A 79 20.89 -5.22 9.86
C GLU A 79 20.93 -5.18 11.39
N SER A 80 21.10 -3.98 11.97
CA SER A 80 21.08 -3.80 13.43
C SER A 80 19.70 -4.14 14.00
N ASN A 81 18.64 -3.56 13.41
CA ASN A 81 17.28 -3.75 13.90
C ASN A 81 16.80 -5.21 13.74
N LEU A 82 17.28 -5.90 12.69
CA LEU A 82 16.97 -7.32 12.48
C LEU A 82 17.65 -8.21 13.53
N LYS A 83 18.88 -7.88 13.94
CA LYS A 83 19.56 -8.59 15.04
C LYS A 83 18.82 -8.39 16.36
N GLU A 84 18.52 -7.13 16.69
CA GLU A 84 17.73 -6.79 17.89
C GLU A 84 16.38 -7.51 17.92
N LEU A 85 15.69 -7.59 16.78
CA LEU A 85 14.44 -8.33 16.66
C LEU A 85 14.64 -9.83 16.94
N ASN A 86 15.65 -10.44 16.32
CA ASN A 86 15.92 -11.86 16.50
C ASN A 86 16.30 -12.21 17.94
N ASP A 87 17.05 -11.34 18.61
CA ASP A 87 17.44 -11.51 20.02
C ASP A 87 16.23 -11.37 20.96
N SER A 88 15.27 -10.51 20.62
CA SER A 88 14.05 -10.31 21.40
C SER A 88 12.99 -11.41 21.21
N LEU A 89 13.00 -12.11 20.08
CA LEU A 89 11.97 -13.09 19.72
C LEU A 89 12.26 -14.47 20.32
N SER A 90 11.52 -14.83 21.37
CA SER A 90 11.46 -16.21 21.85
C SER A 90 10.79 -17.13 20.83
N PRO A 91 11.06 -18.45 20.84
CA PRO A 91 10.39 -19.40 19.95
C PRO A 91 8.87 -19.41 20.13
N GLU A 92 8.39 -19.26 21.37
CA GLU A 92 6.96 -19.19 21.70
C GLU A 92 6.30 -17.95 21.05
N MET A 93 6.99 -16.81 21.08
CA MET A 93 6.50 -15.58 20.44
C MET A 93 6.38 -15.74 18.93
N LYS A 94 7.32 -16.45 18.28
CA LYS A 94 7.27 -16.71 16.84
C LYS A 94 6.03 -17.52 16.46
N ILE A 95 5.69 -18.54 17.26
CA ILE A 95 4.48 -19.35 17.07
C ILE A 95 3.23 -18.48 17.23
N ALA A 96 3.18 -17.67 18.30
CA ALA A 96 2.06 -16.77 18.54
C ALA A 96 1.85 -15.73 17.41
N ILE A 97 2.93 -15.18 16.86
CA ILE A 97 2.89 -14.25 15.72
C ILE A 97 2.31 -14.96 14.48
N GLN A 98 2.74 -16.19 14.20
CA GLN A 98 2.23 -16.99 13.08
C GLN A 98 0.74 -17.30 13.22
N GLU A 99 0.28 -17.68 14.40
CA GLU A 99 -1.12 -17.94 14.68
C GLU A 99 -1.98 -16.68 14.51
N LYS A 100 -1.56 -15.55 15.08
CA LYS A 100 -2.22 -14.26 14.90
C LYS A 100 -2.34 -13.88 13.42
N LYS A 101 -1.25 -14.02 12.66
CA LYS A 101 -1.24 -13.75 11.22
C LYS A 101 -2.24 -14.63 10.47
N ARG A 102 -2.31 -15.92 10.79
CA ARG A 102 -3.26 -16.86 10.18
C ARG A 102 -4.71 -16.46 10.46
N LEU A 103 -5.02 -16.04 11.69
CA LEU A 103 -6.36 -15.59 12.06
C LEU A 103 -6.76 -14.30 11.31
N LEU A 104 -5.85 -13.33 11.23
CA LEU A 104 -6.09 -12.08 10.48
C LEU A 104 -6.29 -12.33 8.98
N LEU A 105 -5.58 -13.28 8.40
CA LEU A 105 -5.76 -13.63 6.98
C LEU A 105 -7.15 -14.21 6.73
N LYS A 106 -7.61 -15.12 7.60
CA LYS A 106 -8.98 -15.67 7.51
C LYS A 106 -10.04 -14.58 7.63
N GLN A 107 -9.87 -13.64 8.56
CA GLN A 107 -10.79 -12.50 8.69
C GLN A 107 -10.81 -11.65 7.43
N LYS A 108 -9.63 -11.36 6.86
CA LYS A 108 -9.53 -10.61 5.60
C LYS A 108 -10.22 -11.32 4.44
N GLU A 109 -10.13 -12.64 4.36
CA GLU A 109 -10.82 -13.45 3.34
C GLU A 109 -12.34 -13.39 3.50
N GLN A 110 -12.83 -13.51 4.73
CA GLN A 110 -14.25 -13.37 5.07
C GLN A 110 -14.77 -11.97 4.73
N ASP A 111 -14.05 -10.91 5.10
CA ASP A 111 -14.42 -9.55 4.77
C ASP A 111 -14.48 -9.34 3.25
N LYS A 112 -13.54 -9.94 2.52
CA LYS A 112 -13.49 -9.86 1.05
C LYS A 112 -14.63 -10.63 0.38
N SER A 113 -15.12 -11.73 0.96
CA SER A 113 -16.25 -12.46 0.39
C SER A 113 -17.58 -11.73 0.66
N LEU A 114 -17.73 -11.06 1.79
CA LEU A 114 -18.89 -10.23 2.09
C LEU A 114 -19.02 -9.05 1.12
N VAL A 115 -17.91 -8.39 0.79
CA VAL A 115 -17.91 -7.27 -0.16
C VAL A 115 -18.29 -7.74 -1.56
N ARG A 116 -17.75 -8.87 -2.04
CA ARG A 116 -18.11 -9.38 -3.37
C ARG A 116 -19.58 -9.77 -3.48
N ALA A 117 -20.13 -10.44 -2.46
CA ALA A 117 -21.56 -10.78 -2.45
C ALA A 117 -22.49 -9.55 -2.49
N SER A 118 -22.00 -8.36 -2.12
CA SER A 118 -22.72 -7.09 -2.30
C SER A 118 -22.41 -6.37 -3.61
N GLU A 119 -21.29 -6.67 -4.27
CA GLU A 119 -20.92 -6.13 -5.58
C GLU A 119 -21.58 -6.91 -6.73
N ASP A 120 -21.95 -8.19 -6.50
CA ASP A 120 -22.64 -9.04 -7.48
C ASP A 120 -24.09 -8.57 -7.81
N GLU A 121 -24.60 -7.51 -7.17
CA GLU A 121 -25.84 -6.82 -7.62
C GLU A 121 -25.58 -5.75 -8.71
N GLU A 122 -24.34 -5.32 -8.95
CA GLU A 122 -24.01 -4.35 -10.00
C GLU A 122 -22.61 -4.63 -10.61
N GLY A 123 -22.54 -5.53 -11.60
CA GLY A 123 -21.44 -5.51 -12.57
C GLY A 123 -20.85 -6.87 -12.94
N GLU A 124 -21.44 -7.49 -13.96
CA GLU A 124 -20.72 -8.44 -14.83
C GLU A 124 -19.51 -7.72 -15.47
N GLN A 125 -18.30 -8.22 -15.22
CA GLN A 125 -17.32 -8.54 -16.26
C GLN A 125 -16.11 -9.27 -15.66
N GLU A 126 -16.02 -10.53 -16.08
CA GLU A 126 -14.90 -11.43 -15.93
C GLU A 126 -13.66 -10.90 -16.66
N GLU A 127 -12.50 -10.90 -16.02
CA GLU A 127 -11.27 -11.33 -16.71
C GLU A 127 -10.55 -12.32 -15.79
N GLY A 128 -10.66 -13.59 -16.17
CA GLY A 128 -10.01 -14.72 -15.52
C GLY A 128 -8.51 -14.70 -15.80
N GLU A 129 -7.72 -14.58 -14.75
CA GLU A 129 -6.34 -15.08 -14.78
C GLU A 129 -6.39 -16.59 -14.53
N GLU A 130 -6.18 -17.33 -15.61
CA GLU A 130 -5.98 -18.78 -15.68
C GLU A 130 -4.81 -19.18 -14.77
N ILE A 131 -5.12 -19.74 -13.59
CA ILE A 131 -4.12 -20.40 -12.76
C ILE A 131 -3.93 -21.79 -13.36
N ILE A 132 -2.86 -21.94 -14.13
CA ILE A 132 -2.38 -23.24 -14.62
C ILE A 132 -1.99 -24.06 -13.39
N GLU A 133 -2.74 -25.13 -13.15
CA GLU A 133 -2.43 -26.18 -12.20
C GLU A 133 -1.20 -26.96 -12.72
N GLU A 134 -0.03 -26.72 -12.13
CA GLU A 134 1.05 -27.71 -12.19
C GLU A 134 0.99 -28.56 -10.93
N GLU A 135 0.20 -29.62 -11.08
CA GLU A 135 0.18 -30.85 -10.31
C GLU A 135 1.55 -31.54 -10.46
N GLU A 136 2.44 -31.41 -9.48
CA GLU A 136 3.52 -32.38 -9.28
C GLU A 136 3.17 -33.30 -8.11
N VAL A 137 2.40 -34.34 -8.44
CA VAL A 137 2.45 -35.62 -7.75
C VAL A 137 3.69 -36.35 -8.28
N SER A 138 4.70 -36.55 -7.42
CA SER A 138 5.53 -37.75 -7.55
C SER A 138 5.62 -38.43 -6.19
N GLU A 139 4.86 -39.51 -6.15
CA GLU A 139 4.76 -40.52 -5.11
C GLU A 139 5.80 -41.62 -5.41
N GLN A 140 6.19 -42.35 -4.35
CA GLN A 140 6.74 -43.72 -4.36
C GLN A 140 8.27 -43.84 -4.55
N THR A 141 9.01 -44.23 -3.52
CA THR A 141 9.39 -45.60 -3.03
C THR A 141 10.91 -45.73 -3.28
N GLU A 142 11.77 -46.30 -2.44
CA GLU A 142 11.75 -47.57 -1.73
C GLU A 142 12.97 -47.59 -0.75
N GLU A 143 12.76 -48.16 0.43
CA GLU A 143 13.65 -49.13 1.11
C GLU A 143 15.12 -48.79 1.49
N THR A 144 15.36 -48.79 2.81
CA THR A 144 16.61 -49.19 3.51
C THR A 144 17.15 -50.55 3.01
N PRO A 145 18.45 -50.97 3.14
CA PRO A 145 19.24 -50.87 4.39
C PRO A 145 20.81 -50.91 4.29
N LYS A 146 21.45 -50.92 5.49
CA LYS A 146 22.75 -51.52 5.90
C LYS A 146 24.08 -50.71 5.93
N GLU A 147 24.64 -50.75 7.15
CA GLU A 147 26.04 -50.98 7.57
C GLU A 147 27.16 -50.05 7.09
N LYS A 148 27.76 -49.32 8.05
CA LYS A 148 29.02 -49.72 8.71
C LYS A 148 29.25 -48.97 10.01
#